data_AF-A0A6B9V6X3-F1
#
_entry.id   AF-A0A6B9V6X3-F1
#
_cell.length_a   1.000
_cell.length_b   1.000
_cell.length_c   1.000
_cell.angle_alpha   90.00
_cell.angle_beta   90.00
_cell.angle_gamma   90.00
#
_symmetry.space_group_name_H-M   'P 1'
#
loop_
_entity.id
_entity.type
_entity.pdbx_description
1 polymer ?
#
loop_
_entity_poly.entity_id
_entity_poly.type
_entity_poly.pdbx_seq_one_letter_code
_entity_poly.pdbx_strand_id
1 'polypeptide(L)'
;MALSSLFSLKSLAVLVVLMAIPLGIIVSLERAQPSTHVYNYHGTGGWLRECAKWDPTNRRFIVSFFEGGVGEVRVPEEAEKEVLLEEVTTVMEVNLAGNSSLGISVDTQRNRVLVVHADVFGNRYSALSAYDLSTWQRLFLTQLSGPSKLFFSLFNCFVYSTFALPSVS
;
A
#
# COMPACT_ATOMS: atom_id res chain seq x y z
N MET A 1 43.24 4.39 6.50
CA MET A 1 43.45 4.02 5.07
C MET A 1 42.53 2.90 4.58
N ALA A 2 41.44 2.54 5.30
CA ALA A 2 40.54 1.45 4.89
C ALA A 2 39.25 1.91 4.17
N LEU A 3 38.84 3.18 4.35
CA LEU A 3 37.57 3.67 3.79
C LEU A 3 37.62 3.91 2.27
N SER A 4 38.78 4.24 1.70
CA SER A 4 38.93 4.53 0.26
C SER A 4 38.84 3.27 -0.62
N SER A 5 39.17 2.10 -0.08
CA SER A 5 39.08 0.80 -0.77
C SER A 5 37.62 0.32 -0.92
N LEU A 6 36.70 0.80 -0.08
CA LEU A 6 35.29 0.38 -0.10
C LEU A 6 34.50 1.06 -1.21
N PHE A 7 34.97 2.22 -1.72
CA PHE A 7 34.35 2.99 -2.81
C PHE A 7 35.07 2.82 -4.16
N SER A 8 35.86 1.76 -4.33
CA SER A 8 36.42 1.40 -5.64
C SER A 8 35.30 0.92 -6.57
N LEU A 9 35.35 1.24 -7.86
CA LEU A 9 34.37 0.75 -8.84
C LEU A 9 34.24 -0.78 -8.82
N LYS A 10 35.35 -1.49 -8.54
CA LYS A 10 35.38 -2.95 -8.41
C LYS A 10 34.65 -3.45 -7.16
N SER A 11 34.84 -2.80 -6.00
CA SER A 11 34.15 -3.18 -4.77
C SER A 11 32.66 -2.86 -4.84
N LEU A 12 32.30 -1.74 -5.47
CA LEU A 12 30.91 -1.38 -5.75
C LEU A 12 30.23 -2.39 -6.68
N ALA A 13 30.91 -2.82 -7.75
CA ALA A 13 30.40 -3.83 -8.66
C ALA A 13 30.14 -5.17 -7.96
N VAL A 14 31.06 -5.61 -7.08
CA VAL A 14 30.87 -6.82 -6.27
C VAL A 14 29.68 -6.67 -5.33
N LEU A 15 29.52 -5.52 -4.67
CA LEU A 15 28.38 -5.26 -3.80
C LEU A 15 27.05 -5.28 -4.57
N VAL A 16 27.01 -4.71 -5.76
CA VAL A 16 25.81 -4.72 -6.63
C VAL A 16 25.43 -6.16 -7.01
N VAL A 17 26.40 -6.99 -7.42
CA VAL A 17 26.16 -8.40 -7.74
C VAL A 17 25.66 -9.16 -6.51
N LEU A 18 26.26 -8.92 -5.34
CA LEU A 18 25.83 -9.55 -4.09
C LEU A 18 24.41 -9.13 -3.69
N MET A 19 24.02 -7.87 -3.91
CA MET A 19 22.66 -7.37 -3.65
C MET A 19 21.64 -7.83 -4.69
N ALA A 20 22.06 -8.13 -5.92
CA ALA A 20 21.18 -8.65 -6.95
C ALA A 20 20.60 -10.03 -6.60
N ILE A 21 21.32 -10.84 -5.80
CA ILE A 21 20.86 -12.17 -5.36
C ILE A 21 19.61 -12.09 -4.47
N PRO A 22 19.61 -11.40 -3.31
CA PRO A 22 18.40 -11.28 -2.48
C PRO A 22 17.27 -10.56 -3.21
N LEU A 23 17.57 -9.54 -4.03
CA LEU A 23 16.56 -8.86 -4.85
C LEU A 23 15.91 -9.82 -5.87
N GLY A 24 16.70 -10.66 -6.53
CA GLY A 24 16.19 -11.66 -7.47
C GLY A 24 15.30 -12.69 -6.78
N ILE A 25 15.66 -13.11 -5.57
CA ILE A 25 14.83 -14.01 -4.75
C ILE A 25 13.49 -13.33 -4.42
N ILE A 26 13.49 -12.08 -3.93
CA ILE A 26 12.25 -11.34 -3.61
C ILE A 26 11.37 -11.21 -4.85
N VAL A 27 11.93 -10.79 -5.99
CA VAL A 27 11.17 -10.65 -7.24
C VAL A 27 10.62 -12.00 -7.71
N SER A 28 11.36 -13.09 -7.55
CA SER A 28 10.88 -14.42 -7.90
C SER A 28 9.74 -14.88 -7.01
N LEU A 29 9.76 -14.53 -5.71
CA LEU A 29 8.70 -14.87 -4.77
C LEU A 29 7.43 -14.04 -5.03
N GLU A 30 7.56 -12.74 -5.30
CA GLU A 30 6.43 -11.86 -5.62
C GLU A 30 5.78 -12.17 -6.97
N ARG A 31 6.53 -12.77 -7.91
CA ARG A 31 6.02 -13.20 -9.23
C ARG A 31 5.55 -14.64 -9.26
N ALA A 32 5.84 -15.44 -8.24
CA ALA A 32 5.39 -16.82 -8.20
C ALA A 32 3.86 -16.84 -8.21
N GLN A 33 3.27 -17.65 -9.10
CA GLN A 33 1.82 -17.81 -9.13
C GLN A 33 1.36 -18.39 -7.78
N PRO A 34 0.56 -17.65 -7.01
CA PRO A 34 0.06 -18.16 -5.75
C PRO A 34 -0.94 -19.30 -6.02
N SER A 35 -1.02 -20.25 -5.10
CA SER A 35 -2.01 -21.34 -5.16
C SER A 35 -3.43 -20.88 -4.82
N THR A 36 -3.63 -19.58 -4.56
CA THR A 36 -4.90 -18.98 -4.15
C THR A 36 -5.47 -18.14 -5.28
N HIS A 37 -6.79 -17.91 -5.24
CA HIS A 37 -7.46 -17.13 -6.26
C HIS A 37 -7.00 -15.66 -6.24
N VAL A 38 -6.46 -15.19 -7.36
CA VAL A 38 -5.94 -13.81 -7.51
C VAL A 38 -6.94 -12.95 -8.28
N TYR A 39 -7.19 -11.75 -7.77
CA TYR A 39 -7.92 -10.71 -8.49
C TYR A 39 -6.92 -9.76 -9.15
N ASN A 40 -6.95 -9.70 -10.47
CA ASN A 40 -6.19 -8.70 -11.23
C ASN A 40 -7.09 -7.48 -11.45
N TYR A 41 -6.56 -6.30 -11.18
CA TYR A 41 -7.25 -5.03 -11.40
C TYR A 41 -6.32 -4.01 -12.07
N HIS A 42 -6.92 -3.04 -12.73
CA HIS A 42 -6.21 -1.93 -13.36
C HIS A 42 -6.23 -0.71 -12.45
N GLY A 43 -5.04 -0.21 -12.14
CA GLY A 43 -4.87 1.05 -11.45
C GLY A 43 -5.17 2.22 -12.39
N THR A 44 -6.04 3.13 -11.98
CA THR A 44 -6.49 4.27 -12.80
C THR A 44 -5.51 5.46 -12.80
N GLY A 45 -4.42 5.37 -12.03
CA GLY A 45 -3.36 6.39 -11.95
C GLY A 45 -2.40 6.13 -10.78
N GLY A 46 -1.31 6.90 -10.66
CA GLY A 46 -0.32 6.73 -9.58
C GLY A 46 0.69 5.60 -9.80
N TRP A 47 1.78 5.63 -9.05
CA TRP A 47 2.96 4.79 -9.23
C TRP A 47 2.90 3.55 -8.34
N LEU A 48 2.48 3.70 -7.08
CA LEU A 48 2.60 2.65 -6.07
C LEU A 48 1.36 2.52 -5.19
N ARG A 49 0.84 1.30 -5.11
CA ARG A 49 -0.18 0.91 -4.11
C ARG A 49 0.58 0.45 -2.89
N GLU A 50 0.32 1.09 -1.77
CA GLU A 50 1.05 0.77 -0.54
C GLU A 50 0.49 -0.48 0.13
N CYS A 51 -0.83 -0.57 0.27
CA CYS A 51 -1.49 -1.78 0.73
C CYS A 51 -2.92 -1.88 0.20
N ALA A 52 -3.48 -3.07 0.34
CA ALA A 52 -4.91 -3.29 0.17
C ALA A 52 -5.47 -4.08 1.37
N LYS A 53 -6.78 -3.98 1.58
CA LYS A 53 -7.52 -4.77 2.59
C LYS A 53 -8.86 -5.18 2.03
N TRP A 54 -9.28 -6.41 2.36
CA TRP A 54 -10.58 -6.93 1.95
C TRP A 54 -11.70 -6.38 2.85
N ASP A 55 -12.75 -5.84 2.23
CA ASP A 55 -14.02 -5.49 2.86
C ASP A 55 -15.07 -6.56 2.52
N PRO A 56 -15.34 -7.52 3.42
CA PRO A 56 -16.29 -8.60 3.17
C PRO A 56 -17.74 -8.12 3.04
N THR A 57 -18.09 -6.98 3.65
CA THR A 57 -19.48 -6.49 3.68
C THR A 57 -19.92 -5.98 2.31
N ASN A 58 -19.05 -5.27 1.61
CA ASN A 58 -19.34 -4.69 0.30
C ASN A 58 -18.61 -5.41 -0.84
N ARG A 59 -17.99 -6.55 -0.57
CA ARG A 59 -17.21 -7.38 -1.51
C ARG A 59 -16.25 -6.57 -2.38
N ARG A 60 -15.40 -5.79 -1.73
CA ARG A 60 -14.44 -4.91 -2.41
C ARG A 60 -13.09 -4.91 -1.70
N PHE A 61 -12.04 -4.62 -2.45
CA PHE A 61 -10.76 -4.27 -1.87
C PHE A 61 -10.69 -2.77 -1.65
N ILE A 62 -10.17 -2.37 -0.49
CA ILE A 62 -9.80 -0.98 -0.19
C ILE A 62 -8.30 -0.88 -0.40
N VAL A 63 -7.84 0.10 -1.16
CA VAL A 63 -6.45 0.23 -1.60
C VAL A 63 -5.91 1.59 -1.16
N SER A 64 -4.73 1.63 -0.56
CA SER A 64 -4.02 2.87 -0.23
C SER A 64 -2.97 3.22 -1.27
N PHE A 65 -2.81 4.52 -1.51
CA PHE A 65 -1.86 5.04 -2.49
C PHE A 65 -0.67 5.71 -1.82
N PHE A 66 0.52 5.44 -2.36
CA PHE A 66 1.74 6.12 -1.94
C PHE A 66 1.71 7.63 -2.24
N GLU A 67 1.01 8.01 -3.31
CA GLU A 67 0.79 9.40 -3.70
C GLU A 67 -0.25 10.11 -2.80
N GLY A 68 -0.92 9.35 -1.93
CA GLY A 68 -1.98 9.82 -1.06
C GLY A 68 -3.37 9.44 -1.55
N GLY A 69 -4.30 9.32 -0.60
CA GLY A 69 -5.67 8.92 -0.87
C GLY A 69 -5.92 7.42 -0.73
N VAL A 70 -7.16 7.04 -1.01
CA VAL A 70 -7.67 5.67 -0.91
C VAL A 70 -8.60 5.40 -2.10
N GLY A 71 -8.48 4.21 -2.68
CA GLY A 71 -9.39 3.70 -3.71
C GLY A 71 -10.12 2.45 -3.27
N GLU A 72 -11.12 2.09 -4.07
CA GLU A 72 -11.84 0.83 -3.95
C GLU A 72 -11.79 0.05 -5.27
N VAL A 73 -11.73 -1.27 -5.17
CA VAL A 73 -11.84 -2.21 -6.29
C VAL A 73 -12.99 -3.16 -5.98
N ARG A 74 -14.12 -3.01 -6.67
CA ARG A 74 -15.31 -3.85 -6.45
C ARG A 74 -15.18 -5.17 -7.16
N VAL A 75 -15.48 -6.28 -6.48
CA VAL A 75 -15.45 -7.62 -7.06
C VAL A 75 -16.89 -8.07 -7.37
N PRO A 76 -17.24 -8.33 -8.64
CA PRO A 76 -18.58 -8.78 -9.02
C PRO A 76 -18.90 -10.18 -8.47
N GLU A 77 -20.20 -10.46 -8.31
CA GLU A 77 -20.70 -11.70 -7.72
C GLU A 77 -20.72 -12.87 -8.72
N GLU A 78 -20.95 -12.59 -10.00
CA GLU A 78 -21.07 -13.61 -11.04
C GLU A 78 -19.72 -13.91 -11.68
N ALA A 79 -19.48 -15.20 -11.90
CA ALA A 79 -18.31 -15.79 -12.54
C ALA A 79 -18.28 -15.51 -14.06
N GLU A 80 -18.66 -14.31 -14.49
CA GLU A 80 -18.45 -13.88 -15.85
C GLU A 80 -16.97 -13.52 -16.02
N LYS A 81 -16.26 -14.45 -16.67
CA LYS A 81 -14.97 -14.33 -17.37
C LYS A 81 -14.32 -12.96 -17.27
N GLU A 82 -13.15 -12.93 -16.62
CA GLU A 82 -12.12 -11.90 -16.82
C GLU A 82 -12.66 -10.46 -16.90
N VAL A 83 -13.62 -10.11 -16.03
CA VAL A 83 -14.00 -8.71 -15.88
C VAL A 83 -12.78 -8.01 -15.29
N LEU A 84 -12.20 -7.15 -16.11
CA LEU A 84 -11.05 -6.34 -15.77
C LEU A 84 -11.48 -5.37 -14.68
N LEU A 85 -11.12 -5.69 -13.43
CA LEU A 85 -11.52 -4.90 -12.27
C LEU A 85 -10.86 -3.52 -12.36
N GLU A 86 -11.62 -2.47 -12.10
CA GLU A 86 -11.11 -1.10 -12.13
C GLU A 86 -10.99 -0.55 -10.70
N GLU A 87 -9.87 0.11 -10.44
CA GLU A 87 -9.65 0.84 -9.20
C GLU A 87 -10.25 2.24 -9.28
N VAL A 88 -11.17 2.55 -8.38
CA VAL A 88 -11.79 3.87 -8.31
C VAL A 88 -11.26 4.61 -7.09
N THR A 89 -10.56 5.72 -7.30
CA THR A 89 -10.15 6.62 -6.21
C THR A 89 -11.39 7.20 -5.53
N THR A 90 -11.54 6.96 -4.23
CA THR A 90 -12.74 7.39 -3.49
C THR A 90 -12.46 8.48 -2.47
N VAL A 91 -11.24 8.50 -1.92
CA VAL A 91 -10.81 9.52 -0.97
C VAL A 91 -9.56 10.19 -1.49
N MET A 92 -9.63 11.50 -1.67
CA MET A 92 -8.48 12.35 -1.94
C MET A 92 -8.69 13.68 -1.21
N GLU A 93 -8.07 13.85 -0.05
CA GLU A 93 -8.27 15.05 0.76
C GLU A 93 -7.29 16.16 0.38
N VAL A 94 -7.82 17.35 0.08
CA VAL A 94 -7.00 18.54 -0.22
C VAL A 94 -6.06 18.90 0.94
N ASN A 95 -6.51 18.69 2.19
CA ASN A 95 -5.75 18.97 3.41
C ASN A 95 -4.64 17.94 3.68
N LEU A 96 -4.62 16.79 2.97
CA LEU A 96 -3.59 15.75 3.08
C LEU A 96 -2.86 15.42 1.75
N ALA A 97 -3.29 16.00 0.63
CA ALA A 97 -2.54 16.09 -0.63
C ALA A 97 -1.01 16.29 -0.47
N GLY A 98 -0.23 15.31 -0.92
CA GLY A 98 1.22 15.27 -0.79
C GLY A 98 1.73 14.41 0.38
N ASN A 99 0.85 13.98 1.29
CA ASN A 99 1.14 12.88 2.20
C ASN A 99 0.82 11.55 1.52
N SER A 100 1.57 10.52 1.89
CA SER A 100 1.33 9.15 1.48
C SER A 100 0.34 8.45 2.41
N SER A 101 -0.55 7.61 1.88
CA SER A 101 -1.39 6.73 2.70
C SER A 101 -0.60 5.46 3.03
N LEU A 102 0.18 5.46 4.11
CA LEU A 102 1.05 4.36 4.52
C LEU A 102 0.39 3.45 5.57
N GLY A 103 -0.69 2.79 5.16
CA GLY A 103 -1.36 1.76 5.95
C GLY A 103 -2.82 2.06 6.20
N ILE A 104 -3.64 1.01 6.06
CA ILE A 104 -5.08 1.06 6.31
C ILE A 104 -5.55 -0.12 7.16
N SER A 105 -6.64 0.09 7.88
CA SER A 105 -7.35 -0.95 8.63
C SER A 105 -8.86 -0.81 8.46
N VAL A 106 -9.50 -1.89 8.02
CA VAL A 106 -10.95 -1.95 7.79
C VAL A 106 -11.62 -2.47 9.06
N ASP A 107 -12.47 -1.66 9.68
CA ASP A 107 -13.33 -2.02 10.81
C ASP A 107 -14.74 -2.27 10.29
N THR A 108 -15.00 -3.54 9.94
CA THR A 108 -16.27 -3.98 9.35
C THR A 108 -17.45 -3.84 10.32
N GLN A 109 -17.22 -3.97 11.62
CA GLN A 109 -18.27 -3.86 12.64
C GLN A 109 -18.84 -2.44 12.72
N ARG A 110 -18.00 -1.43 12.47
CA ARG A 110 -18.39 -0.01 12.51
C ARG A 110 -18.45 0.64 11.14
N ASN A 111 -18.37 -0.17 10.07
CA ASN A 111 -18.37 0.27 8.68
C ASN A 111 -17.43 1.45 8.43
N ARG A 112 -16.19 1.36 8.91
CA ARG A 112 -15.20 2.44 8.76
C ARG A 112 -13.83 1.92 8.37
N VAL A 113 -13.05 2.77 7.72
CA VAL A 113 -11.63 2.52 7.43
C VAL A 113 -10.76 3.55 8.11
N LEU A 114 -9.74 3.07 8.81
CA LEU A 114 -8.68 3.87 9.39
C LEU A 114 -7.54 3.98 8.38
N VAL A 115 -7.01 5.19 8.19
CA VAL A 115 -5.96 5.48 7.21
C VAL A 115 -4.87 6.29 7.88
N VAL A 116 -3.64 5.81 7.78
CA VAL A 116 -2.46 6.53 8.25
C VAL A 116 -1.90 7.35 7.10
N HIS A 117 -1.87 8.67 7.29
CA HIS A 117 -1.24 9.61 6.38
C HIS A 117 0.15 9.91 6.91
N ALA A 118 1.16 9.60 6.11
CA ALA A 118 2.56 9.84 6.44
C ALA A 118 3.10 10.99 5.58
N ASP A 119 3.78 11.91 6.25
CA ASP A 119 4.52 12.95 5.56
C ASP A 119 5.90 12.42 5.12
N VAL A 120 5.94 11.75 3.97
CA VAL A 120 7.15 11.09 3.45
C VAL A 120 8.18 12.11 2.97
N PHE A 121 7.73 13.23 2.40
CA PHE A 121 8.60 14.24 1.80
C PHE A 121 8.80 15.49 2.67
N GLY A 122 8.29 15.51 3.90
CA GLY A 122 8.37 16.67 4.79
C GLY A 122 7.53 17.86 4.32
N ASN A 123 6.46 17.58 3.57
CA ASN A 123 5.59 18.57 2.95
C ASN A 123 4.50 19.08 3.91
N ARG A 124 4.06 18.25 4.87
CA ARG A 124 2.97 18.57 5.81
C ARG A 124 3.15 17.96 7.20
N TYR A 125 2.29 17.00 7.56
CA TYR A 125 2.18 16.44 8.90
C TYR A 125 1.63 15.02 8.80
N SER A 126 2.13 14.12 9.64
CA SER A 126 1.55 12.79 9.75
C SER A 126 0.24 12.82 10.53
N ALA A 127 -0.74 12.04 10.10
CA ALA A 127 -2.07 12.04 10.69
C ALA A 127 -2.73 10.66 10.61
N LEU A 128 -3.69 10.41 11.49
CA LEU A 128 -4.61 9.28 11.39
C LEU A 128 -5.99 9.83 11.10
N SER A 129 -6.63 9.30 10.06
CA SER A 129 -8.03 9.61 9.75
C SER A 129 -8.89 8.37 9.78
N ALA A 130 -10.19 8.57 9.94
CA ALA A 130 -11.18 7.53 9.69
C ALA A 130 -12.21 8.03 8.68
N TYR A 131 -12.66 7.12 7.82
CA TYR A 131 -13.73 7.36 6.85
C TYR A 131 -14.83 6.34 7.04
N ASP A 132 -16.08 6.77 6.86
CA ASP A 132 -17.21 5.86 6.72
C ASP A 132 -17.15 5.15 5.36
N LEU A 133 -17.26 3.84 5.35
CA LEU A 133 -17.15 3.02 4.15
C LEU A 133 -18.38 3.13 3.23
N SER A 134 -19.50 3.63 3.72
CA SER A 134 -20.71 3.82 2.90
C SER A 134 -20.69 5.16 2.14
N THR A 135 -20.36 6.24 2.84
CA THR A 135 -20.41 7.60 2.31
C THR A 135 -19.05 8.17 1.93
N TRP A 136 -17.96 7.52 2.36
CA TRP A 136 -16.58 8.01 2.26
C TRP A 136 -16.34 9.36 2.95
N GLN A 137 -17.26 9.76 3.83
CA GLN A 137 -17.09 10.96 4.63
C GLN A 137 -16.06 10.74 5.73
N ARG A 138 -15.21 11.74 5.93
CA ARG A 138 -14.25 11.75 7.02
C ARG A 138 -14.99 11.86 8.36
N LEU A 139 -14.79 10.86 9.20
CA LEU A 139 -15.31 10.81 10.57
C LEU A 139 -14.42 11.60 11.54
N PHE A 140 -13.10 11.45 11.41
CA PHE A 140 -12.14 12.25 12.16
C PHE A 140 -10.80 12.34 11.44
N LEU A 141 -10.01 13.34 11.83
CA LEU A 141 -8.60 13.49 11.48
C LEU A 141 -7.85 13.98 12.70
N THR A 142 -6.85 13.21 13.11
CA THR A 142 -6.01 13.54 14.26
C THR A 142 -4.57 13.58 13.79
N GLN A 143 -3.92 14.73 13.96
CA GLN A 143 -2.49 14.86 13.71
C GLN A 143 -1.73 14.00 14.71
N LEU A 144 -0.82 13.17 14.20
CA LEU A 144 0.06 12.36 15.02
C LEU A 144 1.22 13.25 15.48
N SER A 145 1.39 13.35 16.79
CA SER A 145 2.53 14.07 17.39
C SER A 145 3.75 13.17 17.36
N GLY A 146 4.75 13.52 16.56
CA GLY A 146 6.03 12.80 16.47
C GLY A 146 7.12 13.70 15.87
N PRO A 147 8.40 13.45 16.17
CA PRO A 147 9.48 14.25 15.59
C PRO A 147 9.39 14.17 14.07
N SER A 148 9.42 15.33 13.43
CA SER A 148 9.35 15.57 11.97
C SER A 148 10.48 14.93 11.15
N LYS A 149 11.21 13.97 11.73
CA LYS A 149 12.42 13.34 11.20
C LYS A 149 12.47 11.82 11.39
N LEU A 150 11.39 11.16 11.78
CA LEU A 150 11.37 9.69 11.67
C LEU A 150 11.00 9.32 10.24
N PHE A 151 12.04 9.03 9.46
CA PHE A 151 11.98 8.21 8.25
C PHE A 151 11.19 6.94 8.62
N PHE A 152 9.88 6.94 8.38
CA PHE A 152 9.07 5.74 8.53
C PHE A 152 9.73 4.70 7.65
N SER A 153 10.16 3.61 8.26
CA SER A 153 10.82 2.51 7.57
C SER A 153 9.89 1.97 6.50
N LEU A 154 10.04 2.49 5.28
CA LEU A 154 9.36 2.07 4.03
C LEU A 154 9.47 0.57 3.76
N PHE A 155 10.37 -0.11 4.47
CA PHE A 155 10.68 -1.53 4.27
C PHE A 155 9.65 -2.51 4.82
N ASN A 156 8.74 -2.10 5.71
CA ASN A 156 7.77 -3.05 6.30
C ASN A 156 6.42 -3.11 5.58
N CYS A 157 6.11 -2.17 4.68
CA CYS A 157 4.84 -2.20 3.94
C CYS A 157 4.90 -3.01 2.65
N PHE A 158 6.07 -3.15 2.01
CA PHE A 158 6.19 -3.82 0.72
C PHE A 158 6.01 -5.35 0.77
N VAL A 159 6.09 -5.99 1.95
CA VAL A 159 6.18 -7.45 2.08
C VAL A 159 4.82 -8.15 2.29
N TYR A 160 3.70 -7.40 2.36
CA TYR A 160 2.38 -7.99 2.62
C TYR A 160 1.35 -7.70 1.51
N SER A 161 1.78 -7.67 0.25
CA SER A 161 0.88 -7.50 -0.90
C SER A 161 0.37 -8.81 -1.52
N THR A 162 0.78 -9.98 -1.01
CA THR A 162 0.18 -11.26 -1.41
C THR A 162 -1.11 -11.52 -0.62
N PHE A 163 -2.24 -11.12 -1.20
CA PHE A 163 -3.56 -11.35 -0.65
C PHE A 163 -4.01 -12.79 -0.89
N ALA A 164 -3.77 -13.67 0.07
CA ALA A 164 -4.56 -14.88 0.22
C ALA A 164 -5.86 -14.51 0.94
N LEU A 165 -7.01 -14.67 0.28
CA LEU A 165 -8.28 -14.73 0.99
C LEU A 165 -8.19 -15.87 2.02
N PRO A 166 -8.64 -15.69 3.28
CA PRO A 166 -8.85 -16.83 4.15
C PRO A 166 -9.83 -17.76 3.43
N SER A 167 -9.39 -19.00 3.16
CA SER A 167 -10.25 -20.05 2.62
C SER A 167 -11.42 -20.23 3.57
N VAL A 168 -12.61 -19.84 3.12
CA VAL A 168 -13.84 -20.17 3.82
C VAL A 168 -14.06 -21.66 3.59
N SER A 169 -13.81 -22.46 4.63
CA SER A 169 -14.31 -23.83 4.77
C SER A 169 -15.48 -23.85 5.73
#